data_AF-A0AAU7N6L8-F1
#
_entry.id   AF-A0AAU7N6L8-F1
#
_cell.length_a   1.000
_cell.length_b   1.000
_cell.length_c   1.000
_cell.angle_alpha   90.00
_cell.angle_beta   90.00
_cell.angle_gamma   90.00
#
_symmetry.space_group_name_H-M   'P 1'
#
loop_
_entity.id
_entity.type
_entity.pdbx_description
1 polymer ?
#
loop_
_entity_poly.entity_id
_entity_poly.type
_entity_poly.pdbx_seq_one_letter_code
_entity_poly.pdbx_strand_id
1 'polypeptide(L)' 'MPAIVVAQSGEAVSVTKATETPVAATTSTAGTVKQMTFTAQLTAAPTQADFNSLLTKLIAAGHMASS' A
#
# COMPACT_ATOMS: atom_id res chain seq x y z
N MET A 1 -8.35 -13.13 14.73
CA MET A 1 -8.72 -14.43 15.32
C MET A 1 -7.50 -15.34 15.23
N PRO A 2 -6.97 -15.86 16.36
CA PRO A 2 -5.93 -16.89 16.32
C PRO A 2 -6.48 -18.17 15.67
N ALA A 3 -5.63 -18.87 14.92
CA ALA A 3 -5.98 -20.19 14.41
C ALA A 3 -5.60 -21.23 15.47
N ILE A 4 -6.52 -22.15 15.79
CA ILE A 4 -6.22 -23.29 16.66
C ILE A 4 -5.75 -24.44 15.75
N VAL A 5 -4.55 -24.93 15.98
CA VAL A 5 -4.03 -26.13 15.33
C VAL A 5 -3.76 -27.20 16.39
N VAL A 6 -3.98 -28.47 16.02
CA VAL A 6 -3.66 -29.60 16.91
C VAL A 6 -2.20 -29.99 16.65
N ALA A 7 -1.35 -29.90 17.68
CA ALA A 7 0.04 -30.36 17.59
C ALA A 7 0.08 -31.89 17.39
N GLN A 8 1.18 -32.43 16.86
CA GLN A 8 1.35 -33.89 16.71
C GLN A 8 1.25 -34.66 18.05
N SER A 9 1.45 -33.97 19.17
CA SER A 9 1.23 -34.48 20.54
C SER A 9 -0.25 -34.52 20.97
N GLY A 10 -1.19 -34.09 20.11
CA GLY A 10 -2.63 -34.04 20.40
C GLY A 10 -3.09 -32.82 21.20
N GLU A 11 -2.18 -31.92 21.58
CA GLU A 11 -2.50 -30.71 22.34
C GLU A 11 -2.91 -29.54 21.41
N ALA A 12 -3.92 -28.78 21.81
CA ALA A 12 -4.37 -27.61 21.05
C ALA A 12 -3.40 -26.44 21.26
N VAL A 13 -2.71 -26.03 20.19
CA VAL A 13 -1.80 -24.88 20.22
C VAL A 13 -2.46 -23.71 19.48
N SER A 14 -2.48 -22.56 20.15
CA SER A 14 -2.91 -21.31 19.53
C SER A 14 -1.79 -20.72 18.70
N VAL A 15 -1.96 -20.65 17.38
CA VAL A 15 -1.05 -19.94 16.50
C VAL A 15 -1.58 -18.53 16.31
N THR A 16 -0.81 -17.55 16.78
CA THR A 16 -1.08 -16.15 16.49
C THR A 16 -0.88 -15.93 14.99
N LYS A 17 -1.99 -15.84 14.24
CA LYS A 17 -1.94 -15.33 12.87
C LYS A 17 -1.40 -13.90 12.97
N ALA A 18 -0.27 -13.62 12.33
CA ALA A 18 0.16 -12.25 12.15
C ALA A 18 -0.95 -11.54 11.36
N THR A 19 -1.75 -10.72 12.05
CA THR A 19 -2.59 -9.75 11.38
C THR A 19 -1.62 -8.71 10.88
N GLU A 20 -1.13 -8.87 9.64
CA GLU A 20 -0.44 -7.79 8.94
C GLU A 20 -1.50 -6.73 8.64
N THR A 21 -1.78 -5.87 9.62
CA THR A 21 -2.52 -4.65 9.36
C THR A 21 -1.68 -3.87 8.37
N PRO A 22 -2.17 -3.62 7.14
CA PRO A 22 -1.39 -2.90 6.15
C PRO A 22 -1.09 -1.50 6.70
N VAL A 23 0.20 -1.25 6.92
CA VAL A 23 0.71 0.06 7.31
C VAL A 23 1.01 0.86 6.05
N ALA A 24 0.83 2.18 6.12
CA ALA A 24 1.19 3.06 5.03
C ALA A 24 2.70 3.05 4.81
N ALA A 25 3.14 3.09 3.55
CA ALA A 25 4.55 3.25 3.23
C ALA A 25 5.10 4.58 3.77
N THR A 26 6.34 4.57 4.26
CA THR A 26 7.09 5.77 4.66
C THR A 26 8.44 5.80 3.96
N THR A 27 9.21 6.88 4.12
CA THR A 27 10.56 7.00 3.54
C THR A 27 11.56 6.01 4.14
N SER A 28 11.28 5.48 5.34
CA SER A 28 12.19 4.59 6.07
C SER A 28 11.64 3.17 6.23
N THR A 29 10.36 2.94 5.96
CA THR A 29 9.69 1.65 6.20
C THR A 29 8.82 1.26 5.01
N ALA A 30 9.04 0.04 4.51
CA ALA A 30 8.17 -0.54 3.50
C ALA A 30 6.72 -0.64 4.02
N GLY A 31 5.76 -0.34 3.15
CA GLY A 31 4.35 -0.41 3.48
C GLY A 31 3.50 -0.40 2.21
N THR A 32 2.20 -0.27 2.41
CA THR A 32 1.21 -0.27 1.34
C THR A 32 0.90 1.15 0.86
N VAL A 33 0.51 1.25 -0.41
CA VAL A 33 0.05 2.48 -1.08
C VAL A 33 -1.30 2.20 -1.75
N LYS A 34 -2.07 3.25 -2.02
CA LYS A 34 -3.33 3.11 -2.75
C LYS A 34 -3.03 3.01 -4.25
N GLN A 35 -3.91 2.35 -5.00
CA GLN A 35 -3.85 2.43 -6.46
C GLN A 35 -4.17 3.86 -6.90
N MET A 36 -3.31 4.46 -7.72
CA MET A 36 -3.56 5.76 -8.31
C MET A 36 -4.72 5.69 -9.32
N THR A 37 -5.55 6.73 -9.35
CA THR A 37 -6.57 6.91 -10.38
C THR A 37 -5.94 6.90 -11.77
N PHE A 38 -6.57 6.20 -12.71
CA PHE A 38 -6.13 6.14 -14.10
C PHE A 38 -5.89 7.55 -14.68
N THR A 39 -4.77 7.69 -15.39
CA THR A 39 -4.43 8.89 -16.15
C THR A 39 -4.18 8.44 -17.59
N ALA A 40 -4.99 8.95 -18.51
CA ALA A 40 -4.85 8.62 -19.93
C ALA A 40 -3.48 9.08 -20.44
N GLN A 41 -2.90 8.31 -21.36
CA GLN A 41 -1.67 8.69 -22.01
C GLN A 41 -1.92 9.89 -22.92
N LEU A 42 -1.08 10.91 -22.79
CA LEU A 42 -1.14 12.08 -23.65
C LEU A 42 -0.57 11.74 -25.03
N THR A 43 -1.28 12.15 -26.07
CA THR A 43 -0.83 12.05 -27.46
C THR A 43 -0.06 13.28 -27.92
N ALA A 44 -0.12 14.37 -27.14
CA ALA A 44 0.63 15.61 -27.34
C ALA A 44 1.78 15.72 -26.32
N ALA A 45 2.67 16.70 -26.53
CA ALA A 45 3.71 17.02 -25.56
C ALA A 45 3.06 17.43 -24.21
N PRO A 46 3.50 16.83 -23.09
CA PRO A 46 2.93 17.14 -21.78
C PRO A 46 3.19 18.59 -21.38
N THR A 47 2.15 19.23 -20.85
CA THR A 47 2.25 20.58 -20.30
C THR A 47 2.66 20.55 -18.82
N GLN A 48 3.02 21.71 -18.27
CA GLN A 48 3.27 21.83 -16.83
C GLN A 48 2.03 21.48 -15.99
N ALA A 49 0.83 21.78 -16.48
CA ALA A 49 -0.42 21.46 -15.79
C ALA A 49 -0.64 19.94 -15.71
N ASP A 50 -0.28 19.21 -16.77
CA ASP A 50 -0.36 17.75 -16.79
C ASP A 50 0.60 17.12 -15.79
N PHE A 51 1.84 17.63 -15.73
CA PHE A 51 2.83 17.18 -14.75
C PHE A 51 2.38 17.45 -13.31
N ASN A 52 1.93 18.67 -13.01
CA ASN A 52 1.44 19.02 -11.68
C ASN A 52 0.23 18.15 -11.27
N SER A 53 -0.66 17.85 -12.22
CA SER A 53 -1.80 16.95 -11.98
C SER A 53 -1.35 15.53 -11.65
N LEU A 54 -0.32 15.02 -12.31
CA LEU A 54 0.28 13.72 -11.99
C LEU A 54 0.88 13.72 -10.58
N LEU A 55 1.63 14.77 -10.20
CA LEU A 55 2.19 14.90 -8.85
C LEU A 55 1.09 14.87 -7.78
N THR A 56 0.02 15.63 -7.96
CA THR A 56 -1.12 15.61 -7.03
C THR A 56 -1.74 14.22 -6.89
N LYS A 57 -1.88 13.48 -7.99
CA LYS A 57 -2.42 12.10 -7.96
C LYS A 57 -1.48 11.13 -7.24
N LEU A 58 -0.17 11.25 -7.45
CA LEU A 58 0.83 10.41 -6.77
C LEU A 58 0.86 10.66 -5.25
N ILE A 59 0.79 11.94 -4.84
CA ILE A 59 0.70 12.32 -3.42
C ILE A 59 -0.59 11.76 -2.81
N ALA A 60 -1.74 11.93 -3.48
CA ALA A 60 -3.03 11.43 -3.00
C ALA A 60 -3.07 9.89 -2.85
N ALA A 61 -2.35 9.16 -3.72
CA ALA A 61 -2.21 7.71 -3.66
C ALA A 61 -1.20 7.23 -2.58
N GLY A 62 -0.43 8.16 -2.00
CA GLY A 62 0.61 7.86 -0.99
C GLY A 62 1.92 7.37 -1.59
N HIS A 63 2.16 7.60 -2.89
CA HIS A 63 3.44 7.26 -3.54
C HIS A 63 4.53 8.30 -3.29
N MET A 64 4.16 9.52 -2.92
CA MET A 64 5.09 10.62 -2.63
C MET A 64 4.65 11.35 -1.35
N ALA A 65 5.63 11.90 -0.61
CA ALA A 65 5.36 12.78 0.51
C ALA A 65 4.77 14.11 0.03
N SER A 66 3.91 14.72 0.87
CA SER A 66 3.28 16.01 0.59
C SER A 66 4.10 17.22 1.06
N SER A 67 5.24 16.99 1.73
CA SER A 67 6.11 18.00 2.34
C SER A 67 7.51 17.45 2.58
#